data_AF-V5H4S2-F1
#
_entry.id   AF-V5H4S2-F1
#
_cell.length_a   1.000
_cell.length_b   1.000
_cell.length_c   1.000
_cell.angle_alpha   90.00
_cell.angle_beta   90.00
_cell.angle_gamma   90.00
#
_symmetry.space_group_name_H-M   'P 1'
#
loop_
_entity.id
_entity.type
_entity.pdbx_description
1 polymer ?
#
loop_
_entity_poly.entity_id
_entity_poly.type
_entity_poly.pdbx_seq_one_letter_code
_entity_poly.pdbx_strand_id
1 'polypeptide(L)'
;QNYSLKQQPYNNLKQRFPWLSAAGLRLLNFLFMYDPRKRATAEECLQSSYFKEPPLPCDPKLMPTFPQHRNIKSSKSSTSDQNTGAGDQTNNLPAISDLLGSIVKKRRME
;
A
#
# COMPACT_ATOMS: atom_id res chain seq x y z
N GLN A 1 -13.57 -37.94 12.66
CA GLN A 1 -12.56 -37.89 11.59
C GLN A 1 -11.19 -37.79 12.24
N ASN A 2 -10.25 -38.67 11.89
CA ASN A 2 -8.88 -38.63 12.42
C ASN A 2 -7.99 -37.89 11.43
N TYR A 3 -7.59 -36.67 11.78
CA TYR A 3 -6.62 -35.89 10.99
C TYR A 3 -5.23 -36.06 11.63
N SER A 4 -4.29 -36.61 10.88
CA SER A 4 -2.88 -36.65 11.28
C SER A 4 -2.13 -35.54 10.54
N LEU A 5 -1.59 -34.60 11.30
CA LEU A 5 -0.82 -33.49 10.74
C LEU A 5 0.62 -33.93 10.50
N LYS A 6 1.20 -33.50 9.37
CA LYS A 6 2.62 -33.71 9.10
C LYS A 6 3.44 -32.88 10.09
N GLN A 7 4.48 -33.49 10.66
CA GLN A 7 5.43 -32.76 11.49
C GLN A 7 6.18 -31.75 10.61
N GLN A 8 6.20 -30.48 11.03
CA GLN A 8 6.91 -29.41 10.35
C GLN A 8 7.98 -28.86 11.29
N PRO A 9 9.23 -29.36 11.23
CA PRO A 9 10.28 -28.98 12.18
C PRO A 9 10.84 -27.58 11.90
N TYR A 10 10.66 -27.06 10.68
CA TYR A 10 11.25 -25.80 10.24
C TYR A 10 10.22 -24.70 10.06
N ASN A 11 10.61 -23.49 10.44
CA ASN A 11 9.85 -22.29 10.21
C ASN A 11 10.29 -21.61 8.91
N ASN A 12 9.40 -21.60 7.92
CA ASN A 12 9.68 -21.05 6.59
C ASN A 12 9.24 -19.59 6.42
N LEU A 13 8.80 -18.90 7.48
CA LEU A 13 8.24 -17.54 7.36
C LEU A 13 9.25 -16.56 6.79
N LYS A 14 10.51 -16.64 7.19
CA LYS A 14 11.57 -15.75 6.68
C LYS A 14 11.80 -15.92 5.17
N GLN A 15 11.68 -17.15 4.66
CA GLN A 15 11.82 -17.43 3.22
C GLN A 15 10.58 -16.98 2.44
N ARG A 16 9.38 -17.12 3.02
CA ARG A 16 8.11 -16.74 2.37
C ARG A 16 7.87 -15.23 2.36
N PHE A 17 8.35 -14.53 3.39
CA PHE A 17 8.18 -13.09 3.55
C PHE A 17 9.54 -12.38 3.64
N PRO A 18 10.35 -12.39 2.57
CA PRO A 18 11.70 -11.84 2.60
C PRO A 18 11.72 -10.30 2.80
N TRP A 19 10.63 -9.63 2.41
CA TRP A 19 10.47 -8.17 2.51
C TRP A 19 9.87 -7.73 3.85
N LEU A 20 9.48 -8.66 4.70
CA LEU A 20 8.84 -8.35 5.98
C LEU A 20 9.90 -8.01 7.01
N SER A 21 9.63 -7.00 7.82
CA SER A 21 10.50 -6.61 8.91
C SER A 21 10.67 -7.71 9.95
N ALA A 22 11.69 -7.57 10.80
CA ALA A 22 11.86 -8.46 11.94
C ALA A 22 10.66 -8.42 12.91
N ALA A 23 10.01 -7.26 13.06
CA ALA A 23 8.81 -7.13 13.90
C ALA A 23 7.59 -7.83 13.31
N GLY A 24 7.41 -7.73 11.98
CA GLY A 24 6.35 -8.43 11.27
C GLY A 24 6.53 -9.94 11.33
N LEU A 25 7.75 -10.43 11.12
CA LEU A 25 8.06 -11.86 11.26
C LEU A 25 7.76 -12.35 12.70
N ARG A 26 8.11 -11.57 13.72
CA ARG A 26 7.79 -11.89 15.12
C ARG A 26 6.29 -11.97 15.37
N LEU A 27 5.51 -11.01 14.83
CA LEU A 27 4.06 -11.00 14.92
C LEU A 27 3.44 -12.25 14.26
N LEU A 28 3.89 -12.59 13.05
CA LEU A 28 3.41 -13.79 12.35
C LEU A 28 3.74 -15.08 13.11
N ASN A 29 4.89 -15.16 13.77
CA ASN A 29 5.24 -16.30 14.61
C ASN A 29 4.23 -16.52 15.76
N PHE A 30 3.79 -15.44 16.38
CA PHE A 30 2.79 -15.52 17.45
C PHE A 30 1.39 -15.86 16.94
N LEU A 31 1.01 -15.32 15.77
CA LEU A 31 -0.30 -15.58 15.15
C LEU A 31 -0.42 -17.03 14.64
N PHE A 32 0.65 -17.56 14.03
CA PHE A 32 0.66 -18.90 13.44
C PHE A 32 1.14 -19.99 14.40
N MET A 33 1.13 -19.73 15.71
CA MET A 33 1.42 -20.74 16.71
C MET A 33 0.39 -21.89 16.65
N TYR A 34 0.88 -23.12 16.54
CA TYR A 34 0.02 -24.30 16.45
C TYR A 34 -0.75 -24.56 17.76
N ASP A 35 -0.06 -24.48 18.89
CA ASP A 35 -0.67 -24.60 20.22
C ASP A 35 -1.52 -23.35 20.53
N PRO A 36 -2.86 -23.46 20.63
CA PRO A 36 -3.73 -22.31 20.86
C PRO A 36 -3.47 -21.65 22.22
N ARG A 37 -2.94 -22.37 23.21
CA ARG A 37 -2.64 -21.82 24.54
C ARG A 37 -1.43 -20.89 24.53
N LYS A 38 -0.57 -21.03 23.53
CA LYS A 38 0.64 -20.22 23.33
C LYS A 38 0.48 -19.18 22.21
N ARG A 39 -0.65 -19.20 21.52
CA ARG A 39 -0.96 -18.24 20.45
C ARG A 39 -1.30 -16.90 21.10
N ALA A 40 -0.76 -15.82 20.55
CA ALA A 40 -1.07 -14.49 21.05
C ALA A 40 -2.55 -14.13 20.82
N THR A 41 -3.10 -13.38 21.75
CA THR A 41 -4.43 -12.79 21.66
C THR A 41 -4.43 -11.57 20.72
N ALA A 42 -5.62 -11.13 20.32
CA ALA A 42 -5.76 -9.95 19.46
C ALA A 42 -5.20 -8.68 20.15
N GLU A 43 -5.43 -8.53 21.44
CA GLU A 43 -4.94 -7.39 22.23
C GLU A 43 -3.41 -7.34 22.26
N GLU A 44 -2.75 -8.48 22.52
CA GLU A 44 -1.29 -8.58 22.49
C GLU A 44 -0.73 -8.28 21.10
N CYS A 45 -1.41 -8.77 20.04
CA CYS A 45 -0.99 -8.52 18.67
C CYS A 45 -1.03 -7.02 18.31
N LEU A 46 -2.07 -6.29 18.76
CA LEU A 46 -2.20 -4.84 18.52
C LEU A 46 -1.07 -4.03 19.15
N GLN A 47 -0.47 -4.53 20.24
CA GLN A 47 0.68 -3.87 20.88
C GLN A 47 2.02 -4.11 20.19
N SER A 48 2.04 -4.94 19.13
CA SER A 48 3.26 -5.23 18.37
C SER A 48 3.93 -3.98 17.81
N SER A 49 5.25 -3.94 17.90
CA SER A 49 6.07 -2.89 17.28
C SER A 49 5.88 -2.77 15.77
N TYR A 50 5.39 -3.84 15.12
CA TYR A 50 5.12 -3.87 13.68
C TYR A 50 4.15 -2.76 13.22
N PHE A 51 3.17 -2.38 14.04
CA PHE A 51 2.21 -1.34 13.66
C PHE A 51 2.73 0.09 13.91
N LYS A 52 3.88 0.21 14.58
CA LYS A 52 4.50 1.49 14.96
C LYS A 52 5.75 1.80 14.14
N GLU A 53 6.26 0.82 13.39
CA GLU A 53 7.45 1.00 12.55
C GLU A 53 7.07 1.54 11.16
N PRO A 54 7.98 2.23 10.46
CA PRO A 54 7.76 2.66 9.08
C PRO A 54 7.85 1.50 8.08
N PRO A 55 7.14 1.56 6.94
CA PRO A 55 6.17 2.59 6.59
C PRO A 55 4.87 2.45 7.40
N LEU A 56 4.34 3.59 7.85
CA LEU A 56 3.07 3.60 8.57
C LEU A 56 1.91 3.17 7.66
N PRO A 57 0.80 2.68 8.23
CA PRO A 57 -0.39 2.36 7.46
C PRO A 57 -0.87 3.55 6.61
N CYS A 58 -1.33 3.26 5.40
CA CYS A 58 -1.91 4.27 4.52
C CYS A 58 -3.24 4.80 5.11
N ASP A 59 -3.57 6.07 4.85
CA ASP A 59 -4.87 6.63 5.20
C ASP A 59 -5.99 5.78 4.56
N PRO A 60 -7.02 5.36 5.33
CA PRO A 60 -8.18 4.64 4.80
C PRO A 60 -8.79 5.26 3.53
N LYS A 61 -8.75 6.59 3.36
CA LYS A 61 -9.27 7.29 2.16
C LYS A 61 -8.46 7.03 0.89
N LEU A 62 -7.19 6.65 1.06
CA LEU A 62 -6.27 6.31 -0.02
C LEU A 62 -6.23 4.80 -0.28
N MET A 63 -6.94 4.00 0.52
CA MET A 63 -7.07 2.57 0.22
C MET A 63 -7.76 2.39 -1.13
N PRO A 64 -7.35 1.38 -1.92
CA PRO A 64 -8.01 1.10 -3.18
C PRO A 64 -9.46 0.67 -2.90
N THR A 65 -10.43 1.47 -3.32
CA THR A 65 -11.84 1.08 -3.31
C THR A 65 -12.30 0.66 -4.70
N PHE A 66 -13.42 -0.08 -4.75
CA PHE A 66 -14.13 -0.37 -5.98
C PHE A 66 -15.41 0.48 -6.03
N PRO A 67 -15.73 1.17 -7.14
CA PRO A 67 -14.93 1.35 -8.36
C PRO A 67 -13.63 2.12 -8.09
N GLN A 68 -12.56 1.79 -8.81
CA GLN A 68 -11.26 2.41 -8.61
C GLN A 68 -11.37 3.93 -8.73
N HIS A 69 -10.78 4.68 -7.78
CA HIS A 69 -10.88 6.15 -7.75
C HIS A 69 -10.43 6.79 -9.07
N ARG A 70 -9.49 6.17 -9.78
CA ARG A 70 -9.02 6.60 -11.11
C ARG A 70 -10.09 6.50 -12.22
N ASN A 71 -11.12 5.68 -12.02
CA ASN A 71 -12.24 5.51 -12.94
C ASN A 71 -13.45 6.38 -12.58
N ILE A 72 -13.42 7.07 -11.43
CA ILE A 72 -14.43 8.07 -11.10
C ILE A 72 -14.14 9.27 -11.99
N LYS A 73 -14.82 9.35 -13.14
CA LYS A 73 -14.90 10.59 -13.91
C LYS A 73 -15.35 11.66 -12.93
N SER A 74 -14.58 12.74 -12.79
CA SER A 74 -14.87 13.85 -11.89
C SER A 74 -16.24 14.48 -12.23
N SER A 75 -17.31 13.92 -11.67
CA SER A 75 -18.59 14.61 -11.56
C SER A 75 -18.38 15.72 -10.53
N LYS A 76 -18.03 16.91 -11.03
CA LYS A 76 -18.02 18.14 -10.25
C LYS A 76 -19.40 18.35 -9.63
N SER A 77 -19.49 18.23 -8.31
CA SER A 77 -20.53 18.84 -7.47
C SER A 77 -20.01 18.87 -6.03
N SER A 78 -19.30 19.94 -5.64
CA SER A 78 -19.87 21.15 -5.01
C SER A 78 -20.19 20.96 -3.52
N THR A 79 -19.21 21.20 -2.66
CA THR A 79 -19.46 21.85 -1.36
C THR A 79 -18.27 22.75 -1.04
N SER A 80 -18.63 24.00 -0.79
CA SER A 80 -17.83 25.20 -0.62
C SER A 80 -17.01 25.22 0.66
N ASP A 81 -15.74 25.60 0.56
CA ASP A 81 -15.09 26.43 1.58
C ASP A 81 -14.24 27.49 0.86
N GLN A 82 -14.55 28.75 1.16
CA GLN A 82 -13.93 29.95 0.62
C GLN A 82 -12.65 30.33 1.39
N ASN A 83 -11.85 31.19 0.74
CA ASN A 83 -10.70 32.00 1.22
C ASN A 83 -9.32 31.33 1.05
N THR A 84 -8.31 31.87 0.36
CA THR A 84 -7.97 33.27 -0.01
C THR A 84 -7.04 33.23 -1.25
N GLY A 85 -7.06 34.27 -2.09
CA GLY A 85 -6.42 34.28 -3.42
C GLY A 85 -4.89 34.36 -3.47
N ALA A 86 -4.35 33.70 -4.51
CA ALA A 86 -3.19 34.12 -5.28
C ALA A 86 -3.30 33.45 -6.66
N GLY A 87 -3.37 34.25 -7.74
CA GLY A 87 -3.50 33.74 -9.09
C GLY A 87 -2.23 33.03 -9.57
N ASP A 88 -2.39 31.86 -10.18
CA ASP A 88 -1.33 31.24 -10.97
C ASP A 88 -1.91 30.68 -12.27
N GLN A 89 -1.36 31.16 -13.39
CA GLN A 89 -1.85 30.94 -14.75
C GLN A 89 -1.28 29.64 -15.35
N THR A 90 -1.47 28.50 -14.69
CA THR A 90 -0.86 27.23 -15.14
C THR A 90 -1.70 26.44 -16.15
N ASN A 91 -2.83 26.97 -16.61
CA ASN A 91 -3.77 26.25 -17.48
C ASN A 91 -3.33 26.12 -18.95
N ASN A 92 -2.13 26.58 -19.33
CA ASN A 92 -1.63 26.51 -20.70
C ASN A 92 -0.23 25.86 -20.83
N LEU A 93 0.19 25.00 -19.90
CA LEU A 93 1.39 24.20 -20.13
C LEU A 93 1.03 22.95 -20.98
N PRO A 94 1.70 22.74 -22.13
CA PRO A 94 1.51 21.53 -22.93
C PRO A 94 1.90 20.28 -22.12
N ALA A 95 1.26 19.16 -22.42
CA ALA A 95 1.54 17.92 -21.71
C ALA A 95 2.98 17.46 -21.99
N ILE A 96 3.63 16.79 -21.02
CA ILE A 96 5.02 16.29 -21.17
C ILE A 96 5.15 15.37 -22.40
N SER A 97 4.08 14.69 -22.80
CA SER A 97 3.99 13.91 -24.05
C SER A 97 4.24 14.74 -25.31
N ASP A 98 3.79 15.98 -25.34
CA ASP A 98 3.84 16.85 -26.51
C ASP A 98 5.27 17.36 -26.73
N LEU A 99 6.01 17.60 -25.64
CA LEU A 99 7.43 17.98 -25.67
C LEU A 99 8.31 16.81 -26.15
N LEU A 100 8.06 15.59 -25.65
CA LEU A 100 8.84 14.41 -26.02
C LEU A 100 8.63 13.98 -27.48
N GLY A 101 7.42 14.19 -28.02
CA GLY A 101 7.11 13.92 -29.44
C GLY A 101 7.93 14.79 -30.41
N SER A 102 8.24 16.03 -30.04
CA SER A 102 9.05 16.94 -30.86
C SER A 102 10.54 16.55 -30.93
N ILE A 103 11.07 15.90 -29.88
CA ILE A 103 12.48 15.50 -29.76
C ILE A 103 12.78 14.21 -30.53
N VAL A 104 11.83 13.27 -30.61
CA VAL A 104 12.02 12.00 -31.33
C VAL A 104 11.97 12.19 -32.86
N LYS A 105 11.25 13.21 -33.35
CA LYS A 105 11.06 13.43 -34.79
C LYS A 105 12.24 14.14 -35.49
N LYS A 106 13.22 14.66 -34.74
CA LYS A 106 14.41 15.34 -35.27
C LYS A 106 15.62 14.43 -35.48
N ARG A 107 15.42 13.13 -35.72
CA ARG A 107 16.53 12.19 -35.97
C ARG A 107 16.34 11.25 -37.17
N ARG A 108 15.45 11.58 -38.10
CA ARG A 108 15.27 10.79 -39.33
C ARG A 108 14.91 11.65 -40.55
N MET A 109 15.77 12.62 -40.87
CA MET A 109 15.99 13.14 -42.22
C MET A 109 17.37 13.79 -42.23
N GLU A 110 18.39 12.95 -42.39
CA GLU A 110 19.42 13.05 -43.43
C GLU A 110 19.79 11.61 -43.82
#